data_AF-A0A966BZG9-F1
#
_entry.id   AF-A0A966BZG9-F1
#
_cell.length_a   1.000
_cell.length_b   1.000
_cell.length_c   1.000
_cell.angle_alpha   90.00
_cell.angle_beta   90.00
_cell.angle_gamma   90.00
#
_symmetry.space_group_name_H-M   'P 1'
#
loop_
_entity.id
_entity.type
_entity.pdbx_description
1 polymer ?
#
loop_
_entity_poly.entity_id
_entity_poly.type
_entity_poly.pdbx_seq_one_letter_code
_entity_poly.pdbx_strand_id
1 'polypeptide(L)'
;MSIVLLYIGCLMLVGVALFHGVMGQKILISPLLQQRAGMMDEEMPRTMIQFGWQVTTILTLLPALYLFLVASGDTTGSPTMIFTIGLSFVGMGLANAVMTRLKHPGGFVLTATGLVVLLSLYI
;
A
#
# COMPACT_ATOMS: atom_id res chain seq x y z
N MET A 1 -0.71 18.85 12.98
CA MET A 1 -0.26 17.44 13.02
C MET A 1 -1.22 16.66 13.90
N SER A 2 -2.29 16.15 13.29
CA SER A 2 -3.35 15.41 13.96
C SER A 2 -2.96 13.96 14.24
N ILE A 3 -2.78 13.66 15.52
CA ILE A 3 -2.49 12.30 16.02
C ILE A 3 -3.58 11.31 15.62
N VAL A 4 -4.84 11.73 15.66
CA VAL A 4 -5.98 10.89 15.27
C VAL A 4 -5.88 10.49 13.79
N LEU A 5 -5.56 11.45 12.91
CA LEU A 5 -5.40 11.16 11.48
C LEU A 5 -4.17 10.29 11.19
N LEU A 6 -3.09 10.39 11.97
CA LEU A 6 -1.95 9.49 11.87
C LEU A 6 -2.33 8.05 12.21
N TYR A 7 -3.10 7.82 13.29
CA TYR A 7 -3.61 6.49 13.61
C TYR A 7 -4.54 5.93 12.53
N ILE A 8 -5.44 6.76 12.00
CA ILE A 8 -6.33 6.34 10.90
C ILE A 8 -5.49 5.99 9.66
N GLY A 9 -4.52 6.83 9.28
CA GLY A 9 -3.60 6.57 8.17
C GLY A 9 -2.80 5.27 8.37
N CYS A 10 -2.30 5.02 9.57
CA CYS A 10 -1.64 3.77 9.94
C CYS A 10 -2.56 2.56 9.72
N LEU A 11 -3.79 2.58 10.28
CA LEU A 11 -4.74 1.48 10.14
C LEU A 11 -5.15 1.25 8.68
N MET A 12 -5.32 2.32 7.89
CA MET A 12 -5.59 2.21 6.46
C MET A 12 -4.42 1.57 5.71
N LEU A 13 -3.18 1.93 5.99
CA LEU A 13 -1.99 1.32 5.37
C LEU A 13 -1.85 -0.16 5.73
N VAL A 14 -2.12 -0.54 6.99
CA VAL A 14 -2.19 -1.95 7.40
C VAL A 14 -3.29 -2.68 6.63
N GLY A 15 -4.48 -2.07 6.51
CA GLY A 15 -5.58 -2.61 5.71
C GLY A 15 -5.22 -2.81 4.24
N VAL A 16 -4.53 -1.83 3.63
CA VAL A 16 -4.01 -1.92 2.25
C VAL A 16 -3.02 -3.08 2.13
N ALA A 17 -2.06 -3.18 3.05
CA ALA A 17 -1.07 -4.26 3.04
C ALA A 17 -1.74 -5.63 3.15
N LEU A 18 -2.69 -5.80 4.08
CA LEU A 18 -3.42 -7.06 4.26
C LEU A 18 -4.28 -7.40 3.03
N PHE A 19 -4.97 -6.41 2.45
CA PHE A 19 -5.77 -6.63 1.25
C PHE A 19 -4.90 -7.01 0.05
N HIS A 20 -3.80 -6.29 -0.17
CA HIS A 20 -2.81 -6.62 -1.20
C HIS A 20 -2.23 -8.03 -0.98
N GLY A 21 -1.69 -8.29 0.21
CA GLY A 21 -1.02 -9.55 0.54
C GLY A 21 -1.93 -10.77 0.53
N VAL A 22 -3.12 -10.70 1.12
CA VAL A 22 -4.01 -11.87 1.27
C VAL A 22 -5.03 -11.96 0.14
N MET A 23 -5.82 -10.91 -0.07
CA MET A 23 -6.91 -10.95 -1.05
C MET A 23 -6.36 -10.91 -2.48
N GLY A 24 -5.37 -10.07 -2.75
CA GLY A 24 -4.74 -10.04 -4.06
C GLY A 24 -3.95 -11.33 -4.37
N GLN A 25 -3.33 -11.96 -3.38
CA GLN A 25 -2.73 -13.28 -3.57
C GLN A 25 -3.77 -14.34 -3.96
N LYS A 26 -4.92 -14.35 -3.28
CA LYS A 26 -6.00 -15.32 -3.53
C LYS A 26 -6.71 -15.10 -4.87
N ILE A 27 -7.00 -13.85 -5.21
CA ILE A 27 -7.87 -13.49 -6.34
C ILE A 27 -7.08 -13.29 -7.64
N LEU A 28 -5.84 -12.81 -7.55
CA LEU A 28 -5.05 -12.43 -8.72
C LEU A 28 -3.81 -13.31 -8.90
N ILE A 29 -2.91 -13.34 -7.91
CA ILE A 29 -1.60 -13.99 -8.09
C ILE A 29 -1.72 -15.50 -8.18
N SER A 30 -2.41 -16.16 -7.25
CA SER A 30 -2.50 -17.63 -7.28
C SER A 30 -3.18 -18.13 -8.56
N PRO A 31 -4.32 -17.57 -9.01
CA PRO A 31 -4.93 -17.95 -10.28
C PRO A 31 -4.01 -17.70 -11.49
N LEU A 32 -3.31 -16.56 -11.53
CA LEU A 32 -2.37 -16.25 -12.61
C LEU A 32 -1.26 -17.30 -12.72
N LEU A 33 -0.67 -17.69 -11.59
CA LEU A 33 0.43 -18.66 -11.55
C LEU A 33 -0.04 -20.09 -11.85
N GLN A 34 -1.31 -20.41 -11.57
CA GLN A 34 -1.90 -21.71 -11.86
C GLN A 34 -2.16 -21.93 -13.35
N GLN A 35 -2.24 -20.87 -14.16
CA GLN A 35 -2.49 -21.01 -15.61
C GLN A 35 -1.35 -21.73 -16.35
N ARG A 36 -0.12 -21.73 -15.81
CA ARG A 36 1.07 -22.37 -16.41
C ARG A 36 1.22 -22.12 -17.91
N ALA A 37 0.96 -20.89 -18.34
CA ALA A 37 1.05 -20.48 -19.73
C ALA A 37 2.25 -19.54 -19.93
N GLY A 38 2.98 -19.72 -21.04
CA GLY A 38 4.14 -18.90 -21.37
C GLY A 38 5.20 -18.92 -20.26
N MET A 39 5.69 -17.75 -19.85
CA MET A 39 6.70 -17.60 -18.79
C MET A 39 6.28 -18.20 -17.44
N MET A 40 4.98 -18.43 -17.21
CA MET A 40 4.49 -19.00 -15.95
C MET A 40 4.66 -20.53 -15.87
N ASP A 41 5.09 -21.19 -16.95
CA ASP A 41 5.42 -22.62 -16.91
C ASP A 41 6.75 -22.89 -16.19
N GLU A 42 7.68 -21.94 -16.27
CA GLU A 42 8.97 -21.99 -15.57
C GLU A 42 8.81 -21.70 -14.07
N GLU A 43 9.62 -22.37 -13.24
CA GLU A 43 9.57 -22.22 -11.79
C GLU A 43 10.10 -20.87 -11.30
N MET A 44 11.19 -20.38 -11.90
CA MET A 44 11.85 -19.15 -11.47
C MET A 44 10.95 -17.91 -11.62
N PRO A 45 10.29 -17.64 -12.77
CA PRO A 45 9.37 -16.52 -12.92
C PRO A 45 8.19 -16.57 -11.94
N ARG A 46 7.61 -17.75 -11.70
CA ARG A 46 6.54 -17.90 -10.71
C ARG A 46 7.00 -17.51 -9.31
N THR A 47 8.19 -17.99 -8.93
CA THR A 47 8.78 -17.70 -7.61
C THR A 47 9.08 -16.21 -7.46
N MET A 48 9.64 -15.57 -8.50
CA MET A 48 9.94 -14.14 -8.48
C MET A 48 8.68 -13.27 -8.39
N ILE A 49 7.58 -13.65 -9.06
CA ILE A 49 6.30 -12.94 -8.95
C ILE A 49 5.72 -13.06 -7.54
N GLN A 50 5.72 -14.26 -6.95
CA GLN A 50 5.28 -14.45 -5.57
C GLN A 50 6.14 -13.65 -4.59
N PHE A 51 7.46 -13.71 -4.75
CA PHE A 51 8.40 -12.97 -3.92
C PHE A 51 8.15 -11.47 -4.02
N GLY A 52 8.07 -10.92 -5.23
CA GLY A 52 7.78 -9.51 -5.46
C GLY A 52 6.47 -9.06 -4.82
N TRP A 53 5.43 -9.91 -4.91
CA TRP A 53 4.14 -9.64 -4.28
C TRP A 53 4.18 -9.55 -2.75
N GLN A 54 4.93 -10.46 -2.12
CA GLN A 54 5.08 -10.46 -0.66
C GLN A 54 6.00 -9.33 -0.19
N VAL A 55 7.06 -9.02 -0.96
CA VAL A 55 7.95 -7.89 -0.66
C VAL A 55 7.19 -6.57 -0.68
N THR A 56 6.36 -6.30 -1.70
CA THR A 56 5.57 -5.05 -1.74
C THR A 56 4.56 -4.98 -0.59
N THR A 57 4.00 -6.11 -0.18
CA THR A 57 3.14 -6.21 1.01
C THR A 57 3.89 -5.79 2.27
N ILE A 58 5.08 -6.36 2.50
CA ILE A 58 5.91 -6.05 3.68
C ILE A 58 6.38 -4.60 3.66
N LEU A 59 6.84 -4.10 2.51
CA LEU A 59 7.30 -2.71 2.36
C LEU A 59 6.18 -1.70 2.63
N THR A 60 4.92 -2.06 2.37
CA THR A 60 3.75 -1.22 2.69
C THR A 60 3.53 -1.07 4.21
N LEU A 61 4.00 -2.02 5.03
CA LEU A 61 3.88 -1.94 6.48
C LEU A 61 4.90 -0.98 7.13
N LEU A 62 6.02 -0.69 6.46
CA LEU A 62 7.03 0.24 6.98
C LEU A 62 6.49 1.68 7.19
N PRO A 63 5.80 2.31 6.21
CA PRO A 63 5.18 3.62 6.47
C PRO A 63 4.07 3.53 7.52
N ALA A 64 3.33 2.41 7.62
CA ALA A 64 2.33 2.24 8.67
C ALA A 64 2.97 2.27 10.07
N LEU A 65 4.05 1.51 10.26
CA LEU A 65 4.83 1.50 11.49
C LEU A 65 5.37 2.89 11.81
N TYR A 66 5.89 3.61 10.81
CA TYR A 66 6.38 4.98 11.00
C TYR A 66 5.27 5.90 11.53
N LEU A 67 4.08 5.89 10.89
CA LEU A 67 2.96 6.71 11.35
C LEU A 67 2.52 6.34 12.77
N PHE A 68 2.52 5.04 13.12
CA PHE A 68 2.24 4.58 14.48
C PHE A 68 3.24 5.14 15.49
N LEU A 69 4.55 5.02 15.24
CA LEU A 69 5.59 5.52 16.14
C LEU A 69 5.52 7.04 16.34
N VAL A 70 5.14 7.80 15.31
CA VAL A 70 4.90 9.24 15.44
C VAL A 70 3.66 9.50 16.29
N ALA A 71 2.58 8.75 16.05
CA ALA A 71 1.31 8.92 16.77
C ALA A 71 1.37 8.48 18.24
N SER A 72 2.23 7.51 18.58
CA SER A 72 2.48 7.03 19.94
C SER A 72 3.43 7.92 20.74
N GLY A 73 4.17 8.81 20.06
CA GLY A 73 5.19 9.66 20.67
C GLY A 73 6.56 8.99 20.83
N ASP A 74 6.76 7.79 20.26
CA ASP A 74 8.05 7.08 20.27
C ASP A 74 9.09 7.77 19.36
N THR A 75 8.64 8.61 18.43
CA THR A 75 9.50 9.49 17.63
C THR A 75 8.83 10.84 17.39
N THR A 76 9.63 11.90 17.20
CA THR A 76 9.14 13.26 16.95
C THR A 76 8.41 13.41 15.62
N GLY A 77 8.69 12.54 14.66
CA GLY A 77 8.14 12.60 13.31
C GLY A 77 8.73 13.71 12.44
N SER A 78 8.94 13.40 11.16
CA SER A 78 9.41 14.33 10.15
C SER A 78 8.23 14.70 9.25
N PRO A 79 7.82 16.00 9.20
CA PRO A 79 6.76 16.44 8.31
C PRO A 79 7.05 16.09 6.84
N THR A 80 8.32 16.14 6.42
CA THR A 80 8.75 15.74 5.08
C THR A 80 8.52 14.26 4.81
N MET A 81 8.75 13.39 5.80
CA MET A 81 8.53 11.96 5.65
C MET A 81 7.03 11.63 5.59
N ILE A 82 6.22 12.24 6.47
CA ILE A 82 4.75 12.09 6.44
C ILE A 82 4.18 12.61 5.11
N PHE A 83 4.66 13.77 4.63
CA PHE A 83 4.27 14.33 3.34
C PHE A 83 4.64 13.37 2.20
N THR A 84 5.87 12.84 2.19
CA THR A 84 6.32 11.89 1.18
C THR A 84 5.45 10.64 1.16
N ILE A 85 5.14 10.06 2.34
CA ILE A 85 4.24 8.92 2.46
C ILE A 85 2.88 9.25 1.85
N GLY A 86 2.25 10.35 2.32
CA GLY A 86 0.94 10.75 1.81
C GLY A 86 0.93 10.97 0.30
N LEU A 87 1.92 11.69 -0.23
CA LEU A 87 2.06 11.96 -1.65
C LEU A 87 2.30 10.68 -2.47
N SER A 88 3.13 9.75 -2.00
CA SER A 88 3.36 8.47 -2.66
C SER A 88 2.06 7.66 -2.79
N PHE A 89 1.23 7.61 -1.75
CA PHE A 89 -0.04 6.87 -1.80
C PHE A 89 -1.10 7.55 -2.67
N VAL A 90 -1.17 8.89 -2.67
CA VAL A 90 -1.99 9.63 -3.64
C VAL A 90 -1.52 9.36 -5.07
N GLY A 91 -0.22 9.46 -5.33
CA GLY A 91 0.37 9.22 -6.64
C GLY A 91 0.10 7.81 -7.15
N MET A 92 0.31 6.79 -6.31
CA MET A 92 0.00 5.39 -6.65
C MET A 92 -1.49 5.18 -6.89
N GLY A 93 -2.36 5.80 -6.09
CA GLY A 93 -3.81 5.70 -6.25
C GLY A 93 -4.30 6.30 -7.57
N LEU A 94 -3.81 7.49 -7.91
CA LEU A 94 -4.09 8.14 -9.19
C LEU A 94 -3.53 7.37 -10.38
N ALA A 95 -2.28 6.90 -10.28
CA ALA A 95 -1.67 6.07 -11.32
C ALA A 95 -2.49 4.79 -11.55
N ASN A 96 -2.87 4.07 -10.48
CA ASN A 96 -3.74 2.91 -10.58
C ASN A 96 -5.08 3.25 -11.23
N ALA A 97 -5.72 4.35 -10.80
CA ALA A 97 -6.98 4.81 -11.37
C ALA A 97 -6.88 5.07 -12.88
N VAL A 98 -5.81 5.73 -13.34
CA VAL A 98 -5.57 5.98 -14.76
C VAL A 98 -5.29 4.68 -15.51
N MET A 99 -4.35 3.86 -15.02
CA MET A 99 -3.94 2.61 -15.69
C MET A 99 -5.09 1.61 -15.80
N THR A 100 -5.95 1.54 -14.78
CA THR A 100 -7.09 0.62 -14.74
C THR A 100 -8.37 1.24 -15.31
N ARG A 101 -8.31 2.49 -15.79
CA ARG A 101 -9.47 3.27 -16.28
C ARG A 101 -10.63 3.26 -15.26
N LEU A 102 -10.29 3.47 -13.99
CA LEU A 102 -11.21 3.48 -12.84
C LEU A 102 -11.94 2.15 -12.57
N LYS A 103 -11.54 1.06 -13.21
CA LYS A 103 -12.17 -0.26 -13.02
C LYS A 103 -11.64 -1.01 -11.80
N HIS A 104 -10.48 -0.62 -11.27
CA HIS A 104 -9.90 -1.24 -10.08
C HIS A 104 -10.12 -0.36 -8.85
N PRO A 105 -10.85 -0.84 -7.82
CA PRO A 105 -11.20 -0.04 -6.65
C PRO A 105 -9.98 0.37 -5.81
N GLY A 106 -8.84 -0.31 -5.97
CA GLY A 106 -7.59 0.03 -5.27
C GLY A 106 -7.13 1.48 -5.49
N GLY A 107 -7.47 2.09 -6.63
CA GLY A 107 -7.11 3.49 -6.89
C GLY A 107 -7.76 4.45 -5.90
N PHE A 108 -9.03 4.23 -5.57
CA PHE A 108 -9.75 5.03 -4.58
C PHE A 108 -9.17 4.83 -3.17
N VAL A 109 -8.95 3.58 -2.77
CA VAL A 109 -8.45 3.25 -1.42
C VAL A 109 -7.05 3.82 -1.18
N LEU A 110 -6.13 3.69 -2.13
CA LEU A 110 -4.78 4.24 -2.04
C LEU A 110 -4.80 5.78 -1.98
N THR A 111 -5.62 6.41 -2.83
CA THR A 111 -5.76 7.87 -2.85
C THR A 111 -6.33 8.39 -1.53
N ALA A 112 -7.40 7.78 -1.02
CA ALA A 112 -8.00 8.15 0.26
C ALA A 112 -7.00 7.99 1.42
N THR A 113 -6.24 6.89 1.43
CA THR A 113 -5.18 6.65 2.43
C THR A 113 -4.15 7.78 2.41
N GLY A 114 -3.63 8.12 1.21
CA GLY A 114 -2.67 9.20 1.07
C GLY A 114 -3.21 10.57 1.48
N LEU A 115 -4.48 10.87 1.14
CA LEU A 115 -5.13 12.11 1.56
C LEU A 115 -5.30 12.20 3.07
N VAL A 116 -5.68 11.12 3.76
CA VAL A 116 -5.76 11.10 5.23
C VAL A 116 -4.39 11.40 5.85
N VAL A 117 -3.32 10.78 5.32
CA VAL A 117 -1.95 11.04 5.79
C VAL A 117 -1.54 12.48 5.54
N LEU A 118 -1.85 13.07 4.37
CA LEU A 118 -1.54 14.47 4.08
C LEU A 118 -2.33 15.43 4.98
N LEU A 119 -3.64 15.18 5.16
CA LEU A 119 -4.50 16.00 6.02
C LEU A 119 -4.03 15.99 7.47
N SER A 120 -3.38 14.90 7.92
CA SER A 120 -2.76 14.86 9.24
C SER A 120 -1.76 15.98 9.48
N LEU A 121 -1.11 16.54 8.45
CA LEU A 121 -0.16 17.63 8.62
C LEU A 121 -0.82 18.98 8.89
N TYR A 122 -2.00 19.22 8.32
CA TYR A 122 -2.64 20.53 8.25
C TYR A 122 -3.77 20.72 9.26
N ILE A 123 -4.27 19.62 9.81
CA ILE A 123 -5.32 19.57 10.83
C ILE A 123 -4.69 19.04 12.13
#